data_AF-A0A8S9K4E9-F1
#
_entry.id   AF-A0A8S9K4E9-F1
#
_cell.length_a   1.000
_cell.length_b   1.000
_cell.length_c   1.000
_cell.angle_alpha   90.00
_cell.angle_beta   90.00
_cell.angle_gamma   90.00
#
_symmetry.space_group_name_H-M   'P 1'
#
loop_
_entity.id
_entity.type
_entity.pdbx_description
1 polymer ?
#
loop_
_entity_poly.entity_id
_entity_poly.type
_entity_poly.pdbx_seq_one_letter_code
_entity_poly.pdbx_strand_id
1 'polypeptide(L)'
;MREYQAPPAVAHAGERETHLPDPKDQIPEEIMAEAREELREVMIQYTYVADPSESVARKERLRRAEEQGEVDESAEQIARQLMKDQKAARAEAIQEHTQTRIPIPQRLSPSSPLAPQVAELNEQLCIPSKKRLG
;
A
#
# COMPACT_ATOMS: atom_id res chain seq x y z
N MET A 1 54.73 44.69 -0.37
CA MET A 1 53.34 44.22 -0.50
C MET A 1 53.41 42.73 -0.79
N ARG A 2 52.88 41.86 0.08
CA ARG A 2 52.88 40.41 -0.14
C ARG A 2 51.63 40.05 -0.92
N GLU A 3 51.80 39.45 -2.08
CA GLU A 3 50.72 38.92 -2.90
C GLU A 3 50.05 37.76 -2.16
N TYR A 4 48.71 37.83 -2.03
CA TYR A 4 47.91 36.73 -1.52
C TYR A 4 47.68 35.73 -2.66
N GLN A 5 48.44 34.63 -2.66
CA GLN A 5 48.15 33.47 -3.48
C GLN A 5 46.94 32.73 -2.89
N ALA A 6 45.81 32.73 -3.61
CA ALA A 6 44.64 31.92 -3.24
C ALA A 6 44.96 30.42 -3.37
N PRO A 7 44.58 29.57 -2.41
CA PRO A 7 44.75 28.12 -2.57
C PRO A 7 43.80 27.59 -3.66
N PRO A 8 44.20 26.56 -4.42
CA PRO A 8 43.34 25.95 -5.43
C PRO A 8 42.10 25.36 -4.76
N ALA A 9 40.93 25.62 -5.35
CA ALA A 9 39.67 25.02 -4.95
C ALA A 9 39.82 23.49 -4.99
N VAL A 10 39.82 22.88 -3.80
CA VAL A 10 39.74 21.43 -3.66
C VAL A 10 38.40 21.03 -4.24
N ALA A 11 38.43 20.38 -5.40
CA ALA A 11 37.28 19.69 -5.94
C ALA A 11 36.93 18.58 -4.95
N HIS A 12 35.98 18.84 -4.06
CA HIS A 12 35.23 17.80 -3.39
C HIS A 12 34.38 17.13 -4.47
N ALA A 13 35.00 16.21 -5.21
CA ALA A 13 34.30 15.15 -5.88
C ALA A 13 33.57 14.37 -4.78
N GLY A 14 32.39 14.84 -4.41
CA GLY A 14 31.43 14.06 -3.67
C GLY A 14 31.20 12.82 -4.49
N GLU A 15 31.74 11.72 -4.00
CA GLU A 15 31.46 10.37 -4.43
C GLU A 15 29.94 10.24 -4.45
N ARG A 16 29.33 10.44 -5.62
CA ARG A 16 27.97 9.99 -5.86
C ARG A 16 28.07 8.48 -5.84
N GLU A 17 27.95 7.93 -4.64
CA GLU A 17 27.81 6.52 -4.37
C GLU A 17 26.67 6.03 -5.27
N THR A 18 27.03 5.43 -6.41
CA THR A 18 26.08 4.84 -7.35
C THR A 18 25.57 3.56 -6.71
N HIS A 19 24.68 3.70 -5.73
CA HIS A 19 23.89 2.60 -5.24
C HIS A 19 22.97 2.19 -6.39
N LEU A 20 23.43 1.22 -7.18
CA LEU A 20 22.60 0.55 -8.16
C LEU A 20 21.35 0.07 -7.42
N PRO A 21 20.13 0.46 -7.83
CA PRO A 21 18.92 0.01 -7.17
C PRO A 21 18.90 -1.53 -7.21
N ASP A 22 18.69 -2.14 -6.05
CA ASP A 22 18.57 -3.60 -5.95
C ASP A 22 17.50 -4.04 -6.96
N PRO A 23 17.73 -5.06 -7.80
CA PRO A 23 16.75 -5.51 -8.80
C PRO A 23 15.35 -5.82 -8.22
N LYS A 24 15.22 -5.99 -6.90
CA LYS A 24 13.94 -6.15 -6.20
C LYS A 24 13.12 -4.85 -6.08
N ASP A 25 13.76 -3.70 -6.21
CA ASP A 25 13.12 -2.39 -6.14
C ASP A 25 12.70 -1.86 -7.52
N GLN A 26 13.04 -2.59 -8.59
CA GLN A 26 12.67 -2.25 -9.96
C GLN A 26 11.21 -2.64 -10.19
N ILE A 27 10.41 -1.63 -10.54
CA ILE A 27 9.01 -1.82 -10.90
C ILE A 27 8.96 -2.41 -12.32
N PRO A 28 8.28 -3.54 -12.55
CA PRO A 28 8.12 -4.08 -13.89
C PRO A 28 7.41 -3.08 -14.81
N GLU A 29 7.86 -2.97 -16.07
CA GLU A 29 7.30 -1.99 -17.03
C GLU A 29 5.80 -2.19 -17.25
N GLU A 30 5.31 -3.43 -17.21
CA GLU A 30 3.88 -3.74 -17.32
C GLU A 30 3.07 -3.06 -16.20
N ILE A 31 3.57 -3.11 -14.96
CA ILE A 31 2.91 -2.48 -13.81
C ILE A 31 3.02 -0.95 -13.88
N MET A 32 4.15 -0.43 -14.38
CA MET A 32 4.30 1.00 -14.63
C MET A 32 3.32 1.49 -15.71
N ALA A 33 3.13 0.72 -16.78
CA ALA A 33 2.19 1.05 -17.84
C ALA A 33 0.75 1.08 -17.33
N GLU A 34 0.35 0.06 -16.55
CA GLU A 34 -0.95 0.01 -15.88
C GLU A 34 -1.15 1.21 -14.95
N ALA A 35 -0.17 1.51 -14.10
CA ALA A 35 -0.24 2.65 -13.19
C ALA A 35 -0.35 4.01 -13.92
N ARG A 36 0.36 4.18 -15.04
CA ARG A 36 0.25 5.38 -15.88
C ARG A 36 -1.14 5.50 -16.50
N GLU A 37 -1.72 4.38 -16.95
CA GLU A 37 -3.07 4.36 -17.50
C GLU A 37 -4.11 4.71 -16.45
N GLU A 38 -4.06 4.08 -15.26
CA GLU A 38 -4.93 4.40 -14.13
C GLU A 38 -4.83 5.88 -13.75
N LEU A 39 -3.61 6.40 -13.60
CA LEU A 39 -3.41 7.81 -13.26
C LEU A 39 -3.97 8.73 -14.34
N ARG A 40 -3.77 8.39 -15.62
CA ARG A 40 -4.31 9.17 -16.75
C ARG A 40 -5.83 9.23 -16.70
N GLU A 41 -6.50 8.13 -16.43
CA GLU A 41 -7.95 8.12 -16.25
C GLU A 41 -8.35 9.07 -15.12
N VAL A 42 -7.78 8.90 -13.92
CA VAL A 42 -8.07 9.77 -12.77
C VAL A 42 -7.85 11.25 -13.10
N MET A 43 -6.79 11.59 -13.85
CA MET A 43 -6.50 12.96 -14.28
C MET A 43 -7.50 13.50 -15.31
N ILE A 44 -8.05 12.64 -16.18
CA ILE A 44 -9.15 13.00 -17.09
C ILE A 44 -10.39 13.36 -16.26
N GLN A 45 -10.80 12.53 -15.30
CA GLN A 45 -11.94 12.87 -14.44
C GLN A 45 -11.68 14.10 -13.58
N TYR A 46 -10.46 14.25 -13.06
CA TYR A 46 -10.07 15.43 -12.29
C TYR A 46 -10.26 16.73 -13.09
N THR A 47 -9.86 16.75 -14.36
CA THR A 47 -9.96 17.96 -15.20
C THR A 47 -11.34 18.17 -15.83
N TYR A 48 -12.17 17.12 -15.87
CA TYR A 48 -13.53 17.15 -16.41
C TYR A 48 -14.54 17.63 -15.35
N VAL A 49 -14.66 18.95 -15.23
CA VAL A 49 -15.60 19.60 -14.29
C VAL A 49 -16.51 20.56 -15.04
N ALA A 50 -17.73 20.76 -14.53
CA ALA A 50 -18.77 21.56 -15.17
C ALA A 50 -18.44 23.06 -15.27
N ASP A 51 -17.65 23.61 -14.34
CA ASP A 51 -17.24 25.02 -14.37
C ASP A 51 -16.03 25.19 -15.31
N PRO A 52 -16.16 25.99 -16.40
CA PRO A 52 -15.07 26.23 -17.33
C PRO A 52 -13.83 26.86 -16.68
N SER A 53 -14.01 27.77 -15.72
CA SER A 53 -12.89 28.44 -15.05
C SER A 53 -12.08 27.45 -14.22
N GLU A 54 -12.78 26.58 -13.51
CA GLU A 54 -12.18 25.56 -12.67
C GLU A 54 -11.51 24.45 -13.49
N SER A 55 -12.12 23.98 -14.58
CA SER A 55 -11.51 23.01 -15.50
C SER A 55 -10.20 23.55 -16.07
N VAL A 56 -10.15 24.82 -16.47
CA VAL A 56 -8.91 25.48 -16.93
C VAL A 56 -7.87 25.53 -15.82
N ALA A 57 -8.24 25.91 -14.60
CA ALA A 57 -7.32 25.96 -13.46
C ALA A 57 -6.77 24.58 -13.08
N ARG A 58 -7.56 23.51 -13.22
CA ARG A 58 -7.13 22.12 -12.98
C ARG A 58 -6.20 21.61 -14.08
N LYS A 59 -6.50 21.91 -15.35
CA LYS A 59 -5.62 21.57 -16.49
C LYS A 59 -4.26 22.27 -16.38
N GLU A 60 -4.24 23.54 -15.99
CA GLU A 60 -2.98 24.26 -15.78
C GLU A 60 -2.18 23.67 -14.62
N ARG A 61 -2.84 23.26 -13.53
CA ARG A 61 -2.19 22.54 -12.43
C ARG A 61 -1.58 21.21 -12.89
N LEU A 62 -2.33 20.43 -13.66
CA LEU A 62 -1.84 19.17 -14.23
C LEU A 62 -0.62 19.41 -15.12
N ARG A 63 -0.66 20.39 -16.04
CA ARG A 63 0.49 20.72 -16.91
C ARG A 63 1.74 21.03 -16.09
N ARG A 64 1.61 21.79 -15.00
CA ARG A 64 2.74 22.12 -14.12
C ARG A 64 3.27 20.90 -13.36
N ALA A 65 2.37 20.02 -12.90
CA ALA A 65 2.75 18.77 -12.25
C ALA A 65 3.52 17.86 -13.22
N GLU A 66 3.11 17.79 -14.48
CA GLU A 66 3.83 17.07 -15.54
C GLU A 66 5.22 17.67 -15.78
N GLU A 67 5.32 19.00 -15.93
CA GLU A 67 6.59 19.72 -16.10
C GLU A 67 7.55 19.50 -14.91
N GLN A 68 7.00 19.30 -13.71
CA GLN A 68 7.75 19.06 -12.48
C GLN A 68 8.06 17.58 -12.23
N GLY A 69 7.49 16.67 -13.03
CA GLY A 69 7.66 15.22 -12.86
C GLY A 69 6.77 14.59 -11.77
N GLU A 70 5.90 15.36 -11.11
CA GLU A 70 5.02 14.87 -10.04
C GLU A 70 4.04 13.80 -10.53
N VAL A 71 3.65 13.87 -11.81
CA VAL A 71 2.78 12.86 -12.44
C VAL A 71 3.50 11.52 -12.55
N ASP A 72 4.78 11.50 -12.92
CA ASP A 72 5.57 10.27 -13.00
C ASP A 72 5.82 9.67 -11.61
N GLU A 73 6.12 10.52 -10.62
CA GLU A 73 6.26 10.08 -9.22
C GLU A 73 4.96 9.47 -8.67
N SER A 74 3.82 10.05 -9.03
CA SER A 74 2.50 9.52 -8.65
C SER A 74 2.23 8.17 -9.33
N ALA A 75 2.61 8.02 -10.60
CA ALA A 75 2.50 6.74 -11.30
C ALA A 75 3.39 5.67 -10.66
N GLU A 76 4.61 6.01 -10.22
CA GLU A 76 5.45 5.08 -9.47
C GLU A 76 4.80 4.65 -8.14
N GLN A 77 4.16 5.56 -7.42
CA GLN A 77 3.47 5.23 -6.17
C GLN A 77 2.31 4.26 -6.40
N ILE A 78 1.50 4.50 -7.44
CA ILE A 78 0.43 3.60 -7.86
C ILE A 78 1.02 2.24 -8.23
N ALA A 79 2.08 2.21 -9.03
CA ALA A 79 2.72 0.96 -9.45
C ALA A 79 3.26 0.16 -8.25
N ARG A 80 3.88 0.82 -7.27
CA ARG A 80 4.31 0.18 -6.01
C ARG A 80 3.13 -0.37 -5.22
N GLN A 81 1.97 0.27 -5.26
CA GLN A 81 0.76 -0.22 -4.61
C GLN A 81 0.20 -1.46 -5.33
N LEU A 82 0.10 -1.41 -6.66
CA LEU A 82 -0.31 -2.56 -7.48
C LEU A 82 0.55 -3.80 -7.23
N MET A 83 1.87 -3.63 -7.12
CA MET A 83 2.78 -4.74 -6.77
C MET A 83 2.48 -5.35 -5.39
N LYS A 84 2.14 -4.51 -4.40
CA LYS A 84 1.76 -4.99 -3.05
C LYS A 84 0.44 -5.75 -3.09
N ASP A 85 -0.53 -5.24 -3.85
CA ASP A 85 -1.86 -5.83 -3.96
C ASP A 85 -1.80 -7.19 -4.67
N GLN A 86 -1.01 -7.32 -5.74
CA GLN A 86 -0.76 -8.61 -6.39
C GLN A 86 -0.10 -9.63 -5.46
N LYS A 87 0.85 -9.18 -4.62
CA LYS A 87 1.50 -10.05 -3.63
C LYS A 87 0.51 -10.51 -2.56
N ALA A 88 -0.37 -9.63 -2.10
CA ALA A 88 -1.42 -9.95 -1.14
C ALA A 88 -2.42 -10.97 -1.74
N ALA A 89 -2.93 -10.70 -2.94
CA ALA A 89 -3.85 -11.60 -3.65
C ALA A 89 -3.25 -12.99 -3.87
N ARG A 90 -1.94 -13.07 -4.20
CA ARG A 90 -1.24 -14.36 -4.31
C ARG A 90 -1.12 -15.08 -2.97
N ALA A 91 -0.88 -14.37 -1.88
CA ALA A 91 -0.79 -14.96 -0.54
C ALA A 91 -2.15 -15.52 -0.08
N GLU A 92 -3.24 -14.80 -0.34
CA GLU A 92 -4.61 -15.23 -0.07
C GLU A 92 -4.96 -16.50 -0.87
N ALA A 93 -4.66 -16.54 -2.18
CA ALA A 93 -4.89 -17.72 -3.00
C ALA A 93 -4.16 -18.98 -2.47
N ILE A 94 -2.92 -18.83 -1.97
CA ILE A 94 -2.17 -19.93 -1.35
C ILE A 94 -2.83 -20.38 -0.03
N GLN A 95 -3.35 -19.45 0.77
CA GLN A 95 -4.07 -19.78 1.99
C GLN A 95 -5.39 -20.52 1.70
N GLU A 96 -6.15 -20.10 0.70
CA GLU A 96 -7.38 -20.79 0.29
C GLU A 96 -7.12 -22.23 -0.14
N HIS A 97 -6.06 -22.48 -0.92
CA HIS A 97 -5.70 -23.82 -1.37
C HIS A 97 -5.16 -24.74 -0.26
N THR A 98 -4.62 -24.19 0.82
CA THR A 98 -4.07 -24.98 1.95
C THR A 98 -5.10 -25.24 3.05
N GLN A 99 -6.20 -24.48 3.10
CA GLN A 99 -7.33 -24.75 3.98
C GLN A 99 -8.17 -25.91 3.42
N THR A 100 -7.68 -27.14 3.60
CA THR A 100 -8.52 -28.32 3.45
C THR A 100 -9.63 -28.26 4.50
N ARG A 101 -10.81 -27.76 4.10
CA ARG A 101 -12.00 -27.72 4.96
C ARG A 101 -12.32 -29.15 5.37
N ILE A 102 -12.03 -29.50 6.61
CA ILE A 102 -12.42 -30.78 7.19
C ILE A 102 -13.95 -30.89 7.04
N PRO A 103 -14.47 -31.92 6.35
CA PRO A 103 -15.90 -32.11 6.19
C PRO A 103 -16.61 -32.07 7.54
N ILE A 104 -17.79 -31.43 7.60
CA ILE A 104 -18.63 -31.34 8.81
C ILE A 104 -18.76 -32.69 9.55
N PRO A 105 -18.99 -33.84 8.90
CA PRO A 105 -19.10 -35.12 9.63
C PRO A 105 -17.81 -35.54 10.35
N GLN A 106 -16.65 -35.07 9.90
CA GLN A 106 -15.34 -35.37 10.48
C GLN A 106 -14.94 -34.34 11.56
N ARG A 107 -15.65 -33.19 11.65
CA ARG A 107 -15.58 -32.24 12.76
C ARG A 107 -16.45 -32.64 13.94
N LEU A 108 -17.47 -33.45 13.71
CA LEU A 108 -18.36 -33.95 14.75
C LEU A 108 -17.76 -35.25 15.31
N SER A 109 -16.77 -35.13 16.18
CA SER A 109 -16.37 -36.25 17.04
C SER A 109 -17.62 -36.72 17.80
N PRO A 110 -17.96 -38.02 17.83
CA PRO A 110 -19.05 -38.49 18.69
C PRO A 110 -18.69 -38.11 20.12
N SER A 111 -19.46 -37.18 20.69
CA SER A 111 -19.37 -36.79 22.09
C SER A 111 -19.61 -38.05 22.92
N SER A 112 -18.53 -38.59 23.49
CA SER A 112 -18.65 -39.66 24.48
C SER A 112 -19.39 -39.10 25.69
N PRO A 113 -20.53 -39.69 26.10
CA PRO A 113 -21.09 -39.39 27.41
C PRO A 113 -20.24 -40.09 28.49
N LEU A 114 -20.36 -39.62 29.75
CA LEU A 114 -19.67 -40.01 31.00
C LEU A 114 -18.35 -39.25 31.24
N ALA A 115 -18.12 -38.48 32.31
CA ALA A 115 -18.79 -38.24 33.59
C ALA A 115 -18.19 -36.94 34.24
N PRO A 116 -18.74 -36.41 35.36
CA PRO A 116 -18.66 -34.99 35.73
C PRO A 116 -17.51 -34.68 36.68
N GLN A 117 -16.61 -33.72 36.40
CA GLN A 117 -15.83 -33.01 37.42
C GLN A 117 -15.39 -31.61 36.95
N VAL A 118 -15.48 -30.67 37.89
CA VAL A 118 -14.96 -29.30 37.94
C VAL A 118 -15.60 -28.25 37.00
N ALA A 119 -16.74 -27.76 37.47
CA ALA A 119 -17.04 -26.34 37.40
C ALA A 119 -15.87 -25.52 37.96
N GLU A 120 -15.72 -24.29 37.44
CA GLU A 120 -15.18 -23.09 38.09
C GLU A 120 -14.22 -22.30 37.18
N LEU A 121 -14.58 -21.02 37.00
CA LEU A 121 -13.88 -19.91 36.35
C LEU A 121 -14.01 -19.75 34.81
N ASN A 122 -15.16 -19.25 34.33
CA ASN A 122 -15.18 -17.98 33.56
C ASN A 122 -16.60 -17.40 33.34
N GLU A 123 -17.46 -17.35 34.36
CA GLU A 123 -18.81 -16.77 34.25
C GLU A 123 -18.86 -15.28 34.67
N GLN A 124 -17.85 -14.47 34.36
CA GLN A 124 -17.80 -13.07 34.83
C GLN A 124 -17.90 -11.98 33.75
N LEU A 125 -18.26 -12.27 32.50
CA LEU A 125 -18.36 -11.20 31.47
C LEU A 125 -19.76 -10.97 30.86
N CYS A 126 -20.80 -11.69 31.25
CA CYS A 126 -22.15 -11.34 30.81
C CYS A 126 -22.91 -10.64 31.94
N ILE A 127 -22.95 -9.31 31.88
CA ILE A 127 -23.78 -8.52 32.79
C ILE A 127 -25.24 -8.81 32.41
N PRO A 128 -26.06 -9.42 33.28
CA PRO A 128 -27.44 -9.72 32.94
C PRO A 128 -28.23 -8.43 32.74
N SER A 129 -29.04 -8.39 31.67
CA SER A 129 -29.75 -7.22 31.15
C SER A 129 -30.66 -6.48 32.15
N LYS A 130 -30.94 -7.09 33.31
CA LYS A 130 -31.84 -6.56 34.35
C LYS A 130 -31.23 -5.45 35.22
N LYS A 131 -29.96 -5.09 35.03
CA LYS A 131 -29.30 -3.98 35.75
C LYS A 131 -29.11 -2.70 34.92
N ARG A 132 -29.72 -2.60 33.74
CA ARG A 132 -29.69 -1.39 32.90
C ARG A 132 -30.90 -0.51 33.19
N LEU A 133 -31.00 0.06 34.39
CA LEU A 133 -31.84 1.24 34.61
C LEU A 133 -31.37 2.04 35.82
N GLY A 134 -31.05 3.30 35.56
CA GLY A 134 -30.64 4.34 36.48
C GLY A 134 -30.40 5.59 35.65
#